data_AF-A0A1G5DKV3-F1
#
_entry.id   AF-A0A1G5DKV3-F1
#
_cell.length_a   1.000
_cell.length_b   1.000
_cell.length_c   1.000
_cell.angle_alpha   90.00
_cell.angle_beta   90.00
_cell.angle_gamma   90.00
#
_symmetry.space_group_name_H-M   'P 1'
#
loop_
_entity.id
_entity.type
_entity.pdbx_description
1 polymer ?
#
loop_
_entity_poly.entity_id
_entity_poly.type
_entity_poly.pdbx_seq_one_letter_code
_entity_poly.pdbx_strand_id
1 'polypeptide(L)'
;METIVLLVHGEASDGCFSHPKVRVIAKAGGPLSGNEVREYLRGASAPECTTSSSGSFSGLSDAQCSRDLGVIPGAGPGFVDSGRRSGGALSGNRVFVLRGTDATFWDIGDFARSYRKVILLPCSREPSHTTS
;
A
#
# COMPACT_ATOMS: atom_id res chain seq x y z
N MET A 1 3.87 -7.69 -18.88
CA MET A 1 4.07 -7.22 -17.49
C MET A 1 2.90 -6.33 -17.10
N GLU A 2 2.32 -6.54 -15.90
CA GLU A 2 1.11 -5.87 -15.43
C GLU A 2 1.41 -4.69 -14.49
N THR A 3 0.42 -3.84 -14.24
CA THR A 3 0.45 -2.84 -13.15
C THR A 3 -0.24 -3.43 -11.93
N ILE A 4 0.34 -3.24 -10.75
CA ILE A 4 -0.24 -3.66 -9.46
C ILE A 4 -0.38 -2.48 -8.51
N VAL A 5 -1.23 -2.67 -7.51
CA VAL A 5 -1.34 -1.83 -6.32
C VAL A 5 -0.63 -2.56 -5.17
N LEU A 6 0.20 -1.85 -4.41
CA LEU A 6 0.85 -2.37 -3.21
C LEU A 6 0.44 -1.49 -2.02
N LEU A 7 -0.31 -2.06 -1.08
CA LEU A 7 -0.72 -1.43 0.17
C LEU A 7 0.30 -1.73 1.27
N VAL A 8 0.80 -0.69 1.93
CA VAL A 8 1.79 -0.78 3.02
C VAL A 8 1.45 0.23 4.09
N HIS A 9 1.90 0.04 5.33
CA HIS A 9 1.99 1.17 6.25
C HIS A 9 3.20 2.03 5.88
N GLY A 10 2.99 3.33 5.78
CA GLY A 10 4.05 4.30 5.55
C GLY A 10 3.93 5.47 6.53
N GLU A 11 5.07 5.97 6.99
CA GLU A 11 5.11 7.19 7.79
C GLU A 11 5.37 8.41 6.89
N ALA A 12 4.73 9.53 7.25
CA ALA A 12 5.01 10.80 6.61
C ALA A 12 6.42 11.25 6.98
N SER A 13 7.30 11.37 5.99
CA SER A 13 8.64 11.93 6.17
C SER A 13 9.00 12.75 4.95
N ASP A 14 9.68 13.89 5.18
CA ASP A 14 10.21 14.72 4.12
C ASP A 14 11.20 13.90 3.29
N GLY A 15 10.93 13.78 1.98
CA GLY A 15 11.76 13.00 1.07
C GLY A 15 11.10 12.75 -0.29
N CYS A 16 11.93 12.66 -1.32
CA CYS A 16 11.51 12.34 -2.68
C CYS A 16 11.98 10.92 -3.05
N PHE A 17 11.13 9.92 -2.86
CA PHE A 17 11.36 8.62 -3.48
C PHE A 17 10.94 8.68 -4.96
N SER A 18 11.92 8.59 -5.85
CA SER A 18 11.68 8.51 -7.30
C SER A 18 12.24 7.19 -7.82
N HIS A 19 11.35 6.26 -8.14
CA HIS A 19 11.69 5.03 -8.84
C HIS A 19 10.86 4.94 -10.12
N PRO A 20 11.44 4.66 -11.29
CA PRO A 20 10.74 4.77 -12.58
C PRO A 20 9.54 3.84 -12.69
N LYS A 21 9.53 2.74 -11.94
CA LYS A 21 8.41 1.78 -11.89
C LYS A 21 7.47 1.96 -10.70
N VAL A 22 7.79 2.80 -9.71
CA VAL A 22 6.94 2.97 -8.53
C VAL A 22 6.32 4.35 -8.54
N ARG A 23 5.00 4.39 -8.43
CA ARG A 23 4.23 5.61 -8.24
C ARG A 23 3.61 5.57 -6.86
N VAL A 24 3.87 6.57 -6.05
CA VAL A 24 3.27 6.69 -4.72
C VAL A 24 1.96 7.48 -4.83
N ILE A 25 0.93 7.05 -4.10
CA ILE A 25 -0.35 7.78 -3.94
C ILE A 25 -0.58 8.00 -2.46
N ALA A 26 -0.41 9.24 -2.03
CA ALA A 26 -0.47 9.66 -0.64
C ALA A 26 -0.95 11.12 -0.54
N LYS A 27 -1.27 11.57 0.67
CA LYS A 27 -1.56 12.99 0.95
C LYS A 27 -0.28 13.80 1.09
N ALA A 28 -0.41 15.11 0.87
CA ALA A 28 0.62 16.05 1.26
C ALA A 28 0.85 15.94 2.78
N GLY A 29 2.08 15.60 3.17
CA GLY A 29 2.46 15.46 4.57
C GLY A 29 1.90 14.22 5.29
N GLY A 30 1.38 13.21 4.58
CA GLY A 30 0.76 12.07 5.27
C GLY A 30 0.41 10.84 4.43
N PRO A 31 0.36 9.64 5.04
CA PRO A 31 -0.24 8.47 4.41
C PRO A 31 -1.77 8.62 4.27
N LEU A 32 -2.39 7.74 3.48
CA LEU A 32 -3.85 7.68 3.34
C LEU A 32 -4.51 7.07 4.59
N SER A 33 -5.72 7.51 4.92
CA SER A 33 -6.55 6.81 5.91
C SER A 33 -7.16 5.52 5.32
N GLY A 34 -7.64 4.61 6.17
CA GLY A 34 -8.30 3.38 5.72
C GLY A 34 -9.54 3.64 4.83
N ASN A 35 -10.29 4.72 5.08
CA ASN A 35 -11.40 5.13 4.21
C ASN A 35 -10.91 5.48 2.81
N GLU A 36 -9.82 6.22 2.70
CA GLU A 36 -9.29 6.70 1.43
C GLU A 36 -8.64 5.59 0.61
N VAL A 37 -7.98 4.65 1.29
CA VAL A 37 -7.53 3.40 0.67
C VAL A 37 -8.73 2.67 0.07
N ARG A 38 -9.83 2.53 0.81
CA ARG A 38 -11.05 1.86 0.31
C ARG A 38 -11.68 2.60 -0.87
N GLU A 39 -11.73 3.92 -0.82
CA GLU A 39 -12.24 4.74 -1.93
C GLU A 39 -11.36 4.60 -3.18
N TYR A 40 -10.04 4.69 -3.03
CA TYR A 40 -9.11 4.47 -4.14
C TYR A 40 -9.29 3.08 -4.75
N LEU A 41 -9.38 2.05 -3.91
CA LEU A 41 -9.59 0.67 -4.36
C LEU A 41 -10.97 0.43 -4.98
N ARG A 42 -11.94 1.32 -4.77
CA ARG A 42 -13.22 1.33 -5.50
C ARG A 42 -13.17 2.12 -6.81
N GLY A 43 -12.02 2.72 -7.13
CA GLY A 43 -11.81 3.50 -8.36
C GLY A 43 -12.04 5.01 -8.20
N ALA A 44 -12.17 5.51 -6.96
CA ALA A 44 -12.19 6.95 -6.73
C ALA A 44 -10.82 7.57 -7.03
N SER A 45 -10.82 8.84 -7.41
CA SER A 45 -9.58 9.61 -7.55
C SER A 45 -9.03 9.93 -6.17
N ALA A 46 -7.83 9.44 -5.84
CA ALA A 46 -7.12 9.83 -4.62
C ALA A 46 -6.13 10.96 -4.92
N PRO A 47 -5.79 11.80 -3.92
CA PRO A 47 -4.72 12.77 -4.08
C PRO A 47 -3.42 12.06 -4.47
N GLU A 48 -2.82 12.51 -5.57
CA GLU A 48 -1.56 11.97 -6.09
C GLU A 48 -0.43 12.94 -5.73
N CYS A 49 0.31 12.64 -4.66
CA CYS A 49 1.58 13.29 -4.41
C CYS A 49 2.70 12.45 -5.01
N THR A 50 3.53 13.07 -5.85
CA THR A 50 4.74 12.44 -6.41
C THR A 50 5.83 12.19 -5.37
N THR A 51 5.66 12.71 -4.15
CA THR A 51 6.71 12.76 -3.13
C THR A 51 6.14 12.45 -1.76
N SER A 52 6.42 11.25 -1.24
CA SER A 52 6.25 10.97 0.18
C SER A 52 6.97 9.69 0.58
N SER A 53 7.73 9.85 1.66
CA SER A 53 8.47 8.91 2.50
C SER A 53 9.91 8.56 2.09
N SER A 54 10.80 8.80 3.05
CA SER A 54 12.17 8.29 3.17
C SER A 54 12.30 7.34 4.37
N GLY A 55 11.21 7.08 5.09
CA GLY A 55 11.13 6.15 6.22
C GLY A 55 10.58 4.78 5.83
N SER A 56 11.18 3.74 6.39
CA SER A 56 10.79 2.33 6.34
C SER A 56 9.28 2.10 6.22
N PHE A 57 8.89 1.19 5.33
CA PHE A 57 7.49 0.74 5.25
C PHE A 57 7.29 -0.42 6.20
N SER A 58 6.12 -0.49 6.80
CA SER A 58 5.78 -1.58 7.70
C SER A 58 4.56 -2.36 7.22
N GLY A 59 4.51 -3.61 7.65
CA GLY A 59 3.45 -4.51 7.26
C GLY A 59 2.15 -4.19 7.97
N LEU A 60 1.04 -4.37 7.25
CA LEU A 60 -0.29 -4.36 7.82
C LEU A 60 -0.49 -5.60 8.69
N SER A 61 -1.16 -5.43 9.82
CA SER A 61 -1.65 -6.54 10.62
C SER A 61 -2.86 -7.21 9.95
N ASP A 62 -3.10 -8.48 10.28
CA ASP A 62 -4.25 -9.24 9.78
C ASP A 62 -5.59 -8.56 10.10
N ALA A 63 -5.67 -7.89 11.25
CA ALA A 63 -6.86 -7.14 11.66
C ALA A 63 -7.11 -5.91 10.78
N GLN A 64 -6.05 -5.20 10.36
CA GLN A 64 -6.16 -4.05 9.44
C GLN A 64 -6.48 -4.51 8.03
N CYS A 65 -5.75 -5.52 7.53
CA CYS A 65 -6.04 -6.21 6.29
C CYS A 65 -7.53 -6.63 6.20
N SER A 66 -8.05 -7.27 7.25
CA SER A 66 -9.44 -7.71 7.31
C SER A 66 -10.46 -6.57 7.28
N ARG A 67 -10.14 -5.42 7.89
CA ARG A 67 -11.01 -4.24 7.95
C ARG A 67 -11.10 -3.51 6.61
N ASP A 68 -9.96 -3.34 5.96
CA ASP A 68 -9.84 -2.49 4.78
C ASP A 68 -10.05 -3.29 3.48
N LEU A 69 -9.60 -4.54 3.44
CA LEU A 69 -9.62 -5.40 2.26
C LEU A 69 -10.48 -6.66 2.43
N GLY A 70 -10.96 -6.95 3.65
CA GLY A 70 -11.57 -8.23 3.98
C GLY A 70 -10.53 -9.34 4.16
N VAL A 71 -10.98 -10.60 4.19
CA VAL A 71 -10.09 -11.76 4.36
C VAL A 71 -9.05 -11.80 3.24
N ILE A 72 -7.77 -11.75 3.62
CA ILE A 72 -6.64 -11.86 2.70
C ILE A 72 -6.21 -13.32 2.64
N PRO A 73 -6.18 -13.94 1.45
CA PRO A 73 -5.71 -15.30 1.27
C PRO A 73 -4.19 -15.40 1.48
N GLY A 74 -3.73 -16.59 1.84
CA GLY A 74 -2.30 -16.88 2.08
C GLY A 74 -1.90 -16.78 3.55
N ALA A 75 -0.77 -17.40 3.89
CA ALA A 75 -0.22 -17.43 5.23
C ALA A 75 1.19 -16.81 5.25
N GLY A 76 1.55 -16.17 6.36
CA GLY A 76 2.89 -15.66 6.62
C GLY A 76 3.12 -14.20 6.20
N PRO A 77 4.25 -13.61 6.65
CA PRO A 77 4.60 -12.23 6.36
C PRO A 77 5.20 -12.05 4.96
N GLY A 78 5.18 -10.81 4.45
CA GLY A 78 5.81 -10.42 3.19
C GLY A 78 4.84 -9.74 2.21
N PHE A 79 5.20 -9.69 0.93
CA PHE A 79 4.34 -9.19 -0.14
C PHE A 79 3.33 -10.25 -0.56
N VAL A 80 2.07 -10.08 -0.16
CA VAL A 80 1.00 -11.07 -0.35
C VAL A 80 -0.04 -10.54 -1.33
N ASP A 81 -0.43 -11.34 -2.32
CA ASP A 81 -1.58 -11.03 -3.17
C ASP A 81 -2.87 -11.12 -2.33
N SER A 82 -3.62 -10.02 -2.26
CA SER A 82 -4.85 -9.95 -1.45
C SER A 82 -6.03 -10.69 -2.08
N GLY A 83 -5.89 -11.18 -3.32
CA GLY A 83 -7.01 -11.70 -4.11
C GLY A 83 -8.00 -10.61 -4.56
N ARG A 84 -7.71 -9.34 -4.26
CA ARG A 84 -8.52 -8.18 -4.64
C ARG A 84 -7.96 -7.48 -5.88
N ARG A 85 -8.83 -6.69 -6.51
CA ARG A 85 -8.47 -5.82 -7.63
C ARG A 85 -9.00 -4.41 -7.41
N SER A 86 -8.23 -3.41 -7.82
CA SER A 86 -8.64 -1.99 -7.78
C SER A 86 -9.79 -1.72 -8.75
N GLY A 87 -10.75 -0.88 -8.38
CA GLY A 87 -11.95 -0.59 -9.17
C GLY A 87 -13.06 -1.64 -9.05
N GLY A 88 -12.92 -2.63 -8.15
CA GLY A 88 -13.92 -3.68 -7.91
C GLY A 88 -14.17 -4.64 -9.08
N ALA A 89 -13.49 -4.44 -10.22
CA ALA A 89 -13.67 -5.19 -11.45
C ALA A 89 -12.55 -6.21 -11.68
N LEU A 90 -12.86 -7.30 -12.39
CA LEU A 90 -11.87 -8.32 -12.80
C LEU A 90 -10.77 -7.74 -13.71
N SER A 91 -11.02 -6.62 -14.37
CA SER A 91 -10.05 -5.87 -15.19
C SER A 91 -9.16 -4.92 -14.39
N GLY A 92 -9.40 -4.77 -13.09
CA GLY A 92 -8.61 -3.92 -12.20
C GLY A 92 -7.18 -4.41 -11.96
N ASN A 93 -6.32 -3.51 -11.47
CA ASN A 93 -4.96 -3.87 -11.05
C ASN A 93 -5.04 -4.80 -9.83
N ARG A 94 -4.20 -5.83 -9.78
CA ARG A 94 -4.10 -6.70 -8.60
C ARG A 94 -3.61 -5.90 -7.39
N VAL A 95 -4.17 -6.22 -6.23
CA VAL A 95 -3.84 -5.56 -4.97
C VAL A 95 -2.98 -6.49 -4.15
N PHE A 96 -1.76 -6.08 -3.87
CA PHE A 96 -0.83 -6.70 -2.93
C PHE A 96 -0.84 -5.94 -1.61
N VAL A 97 -0.52 -6.64 -0.53
CA VAL A 97 -0.26 -6.05 0.79
C VAL A 97 1.13 -6.43 1.26
N LEU A 98 1.81 -5.53 1.96
CA LEU A 98 2.91 -5.92 2.84
C LEU A 98 2.29 -6.38 4.17
N ARG A 99 2.45 -7.65 4.52
CA ARG A 99 1.83 -8.25 5.69
C ARG A 99 2.88 -8.54 6.76
N GLY A 100 2.64 -8.08 7.99
CA GLY A 100 3.37 -8.52 9.20
C GLY A 100 4.90 -8.41 9.21
N THR A 101 5.51 -7.69 8.27
CA THR A 101 6.96 -7.45 8.21
C THR A 101 7.23 -6.05 7.69
N ASP A 102 8.39 -5.51 8.05
CA ASP A 102 8.88 -4.26 7.48
C ASP A 102 9.55 -4.51 6.12
N ALA A 103 9.55 -3.49 5.28
CA ALA A 103 10.20 -3.47 3.99
C ALA A 103 10.90 -2.12 3.78
N THR A 104 12.13 -2.20 3.29
CA THR A 104 12.89 -1.02 2.86
C THR A 104 12.48 -0.61 1.44
N PHE A 105 12.96 0.54 1.00
CA PHE A 105 12.83 0.95 -0.41
C PHE A 105 13.46 -0.05 -1.37
N TRP A 106 14.57 -0.68 -0.98
CA TRP A 106 15.24 -1.66 -1.82
C TRP A 106 14.36 -2.90 -2.02
N ASP A 107 13.72 -3.37 -0.95
CA ASP A 107 12.80 -4.51 -1.02
C ASP A 107 11.60 -4.23 -1.93
N ILE A 108 11.02 -3.02 -1.83
CA ILE A 108 9.92 -2.60 -2.71
C ILE A 108 10.42 -2.42 -4.16
N GLY A 109 11.61 -1.89 -4.36
CA GLY A 109 12.23 -1.72 -5.68
C GLY A 109 12.48 -3.06 -6.36
N ASP A 110 13.03 -4.03 -5.63
CA ASP A 110 13.26 -5.39 -6.13
C ASP A 110 11.94 -6.11 -6.41
N PHE A 111 10.94 -6.00 -5.53
CA PHE A 111 9.59 -6.48 -5.79
C PHE A 111 8.99 -5.86 -7.06
N ALA A 112 9.17 -4.55 -7.28
CA ALA A 112 8.66 -3.84 -8.44
C ALA A 112 9.30 -4.27 -9.77
N ARG A 113 10.44 -4.96 -9.78
CA ARG A 113 11.12 -5.41 -11.01
C ARG A 113 10.25 -6.38 -11.82
N SER A 114 9.49 -7.23 -11.15
CA SER A 114 8.59 -8.24 -11.75
C SER A 114 7.36 -7.64 -12.43
N TYR A 115 7.10 -6.35 -12.20
CA TYR A 115 5.91 -5.67 -12.70
C TYR A 115 6.26 -4.56 -13.70
N ARG A 116 5.25 -4.13 -14.45
CA ARG A 116 5.35 -2.97 -15.35
C ARG A 116 5.40 -1.70 -14.51
N LYS A 117 4.52 -1.60 -13.52
CA LYS A 117 4.39 -0.48 -12.61
C LYS A 117 3.79 -0.94 -11.28
N VAL A 118 4.25 -0.35 -10.19
CA VAL A 118 3.71 -0.54 -8.84
C VAL A 118 3.12 0.79 -8.41
N ILE A 119 1.85 0.78 -8.03
CA ILE A 119 1.20 1.89 -7.36
C ILE A 119 1.31 1.61 -5.85
N LEU A 120 2.20 2.34 -5.19
CA LEU A 120 2.40 2.23 -3.75
C LEU A 120 1.36 3.10 -3.04
N LEU A 121 0.53 2.46 -2.23
CA LEU A 121 -0.46 3.10 -1.36
C LEU A 121 -0.01 2.98 0.09
N PRO A 122 0.73 3.97 0.63
CA PRO A 122 0.99 4.04 2.06
C PRO A 122 -0.28 4.41 2.83
N CYS A 123 -0.63 3.63 3.83
CA CYS A 123 -1.74 3.89 4.75
C CYS A 123 -1.26 4.16 6.18
N SER A 124 -1.99 5.00 6.90
CA SER A 124 -1.70 5.33 8.29
C SER A 124 -1.83 4.08 9.16
N ARG A 125 -0.90 3.87 10.10
CA ARG A 125 -1.21 3.05 11.26
C ARG A 125 -2.31 3.79 12.02
N GLU A 126 -3.55 3.31 11.98
CA GLU A 126 -4.54 3.82 12.94
C GLU A 126 -3.98 3.61 14.35
N PRO A 127 -4.12 4.59 15.25
CA PRO A 127 -3.70 4.39 16.63
C PRO A 127 -4.44 3.17 17.16
N SER A 128 -3.67 2.14 17.51
CA SER A 128 -4.15 1.08 18.39
C SER A 128 -4.75 1.79 19.60
N HIS A 129 -6.06 1.68 19.80
CA HIS A 129 -6.76 2.25 20.95
C HIS A 129 -5.90 2.01 22.19
N THR A 130 -5.28 3.08 22.70
CA THR A 130 -4.69 3.07 24.03
C THR A 130 -5.87 2.93 24.96
N THR A 131 -6.16 1.70 25.39
CA THR A 131 -7.00 1.48 26.56
C THR A 131 -6.23 2.08 27.74
N SER A 132 -6.63 3.28 28.13
CA SER A 132 -6.33 3.87 29.43
C SER A 132 -6.80 2.98 30.57
#